data_AF-A0A925X1E6-F1
#
_entry.id   AF-A0A925X1E6-F1
#
_cell.length_a   1.000
_cell.length_b   1.000
_cell.length_c   1.000
_cell.angle_alpha   90.00
_cell.angle_beta   90.00
_cell.angle_gamma   90.00
#
_symmetry.space_group_name_H-M   'P 1'
#
loop_
_entity.id
_entity.type
_entity.pdbx_description
1 polymer ?
#
loop_
_entity_poly.entity_id
_entity_poly.type
_entity_poly.pdbx_seq_one_letter_code
_entity_poly.pdbx_strand_id
1 'polypeptide(L)'
;GGVAIDDSSNVFWVGDWNDADLTKDIGIFMNGELLVQEGVTLINGVTLATISTVQDNISISDNGQWLTFEGVLSNGLDGAFLVSVPEPASAGLLLGLAMVPAMRRRSR
;
A
#
# COMPACT_ATOMS: atom_id res chain seq x y z
N GLY A 1 -4.52 7.88 11.92
CA GLY A 1 -3.50 6.94 12.40
C GLY A 1 -2.11 7.45 12.05
N GLY A 2 -1.10 6.59 12.18
CA GLY A 2 0.30 6.91 11.90
C GLY A 2 0.61 7.19 10.43
N VAL A 3 1.71 7.89 10.21
CA VAL A 3 2.29 8.22 8.90
C VAL A 3 3.80 7.93 8.96
N ALA A 4 4.34 7.30 7.92
CA ALA A 4 5.77 7.00 7.79
C ALA A 4 6.25 7.23 6.34
N ILE A 5 7.56 7.41 6.18
CA ILE A 5 8.20 7.63 4.88
C ILE A 5 9.45 6.75 4.81
N ASP A 6 9.67 6.07 3.69
CA ASP A 6 10.88 5.27 3.43
C ASP A 6 11.98 6.10 2.72
N ASP A 7 13.17 5.52 2.54
CA ASP A 7 14.30 6.15 1.86
C ASP A 7 14.03 6.50 0.38
N SER A 8 13.01 5.86 -0.21
CA SER A 8 12.55 6.13 -1.59
C SER A 8 11.45 7.20 -1.65
N SER A 9 11.14 7.85 -0.52
CA SER A 9 10.08 8.85 -0.37
C SER A 9 8.66 8.32 -0.62
N ASN A 10 8.44 7.01 -0.49
CA ASN A 10 7.08 6.47 -0.46
C ASN A 10 6.42 6.83 0.87
N VAL A 11 5.17 7.26 0.81
CA VAL A 11 4.40 7.64 2.00
C VAL A 11 3.47 6.51 2.40
N PHE A 12 3.63 6.03 3.62
CA PHE A 12 2.78 5.04 4.26
C PHE A 12 1.86 5.71 5.27
N TRP A 13 0.56 5.37 5.25
CA TRP A 13 -0.40 5.98 6.16
C TRP A 13 -1.60 5.09 6.42
N VAL A 14 -2.20 5.25 7.60
CA VAL A 14 -3.46 4.58 7.96
C VAL A 14 -4.64 5.47 7.62
N GLY A 15 -5.51 4.96 6.74
CA GLY A 15 -6.72 5.61 6.28
C GLY A 15 -7.96 4.97 6.86
N ASP A 16 -8.93 5.82 7.14
CA ASP A 16 -10.32 5.49 7.47
C ASP A 16 -11.16 6.25 6.43
N TRP A 17 -11.98 5.53 5.66
CA TRP A 17 -12.82 6.12 4.61
C TRP A 17 -14.29 5.78 4.81
N ASN A 18 -15.16 6.59 4.23
CA ASN A 18 -16.60 6.36 4.34
C ASN A 18 -17.06 5.23 3.42
N ASP A 19 -17.02 3.99 3.91
CA ASP A 19 -17.68 2.82 3.31
C ASP A 19 -19.05 2.57 3.96
N ALA A 20 -19.97 1.94 3.24
CA ALA A 20 -21.23 1.49 3.82
C ALA A 20 -21.04 0.24 4.71
N ASP A 21 -20.00 -0.55 4.44
CA ASP A 21 -19.59 -1.69 5.24
C ASP A 21 -18.41 -1.29 6.16
N LEU A 22 -18.75 -0.96 7.40
CA LEU A 22 -17.79 -0.54 8.44
C LEU A 22 -16.87 -1.66 8.94
N THR A 23 -16.88 -2.84 8.30
CA THR A 23 -15.93 -3.93 8.60
C THR A 23 -14.74 -3.94 7.65
N LYS A 24 -14.68 -2.95 6.75
CA LYS A 24 -13.73 -2.84 5.64
C LYS A 24 -13.37 -1.39 5.33
N ASP A 25 -13.56 -0.47 6.26
CA ASP A 25 -13.43 0.98 6.07
C ASP A 25 -12.08 1.53 6.54
N ILE A 26 -11.20 0.67 7.09
CA ILE A 26 -9.85 1.02 7.52
C ILE A 26 -8.80 0.24 6.73
N GLY A 27 -7.68 0.90 6.43
CA GLY A 27 -6.58 0.30 5.68
C GLY A 27 -5.26 1.04 5.82
N ILE A 28 -4.18 0.37 5.40
CA ILE A 28 -2.83 0.92 5.31
C ILE A 28 -2.50 1.10 3.83
N PHE A 29 -2.05 2.30 3.48
CA PHE A 29 -1.79 2.71 2.12
C PHE A 29 -0.32 3.03 1.91
N MET A 30 0.18 2.82 0.68
CA MET A 30 1.44 3.33 0.17
C MET A 30 1.16 4.19 -1.07
N ASN A 31 1.48 5.48 -1.03
CA ASN A 31 1.23 6.41 -2.15
C ASN A 31 -0.22 6.39 -2.71
N GLY A 32 -1.19 6.02 -1.86
CA GLY A 32 -2.60 5.89 -2.24
C GLY A 32 -3.02 4.51 -2.75
N GLU A 33 -2.09 3.57 -2.87
CA GLU A 33 -2.38 2.15 -3.11
C GLU A 33 -2.65 1.43 -1.79
N LEU A 34 -3.74 0.68 -1.71
CA LEU A 34 -4.15 -0.07 -0.53
C LEU A 34 -3.30 -1.35 -0.38
N LEU A 35 -2.58 -1.48 0.73
CA LEU A 35 -1.71 -2.62 1.02
C LEU A 35 -2.39 -3.63 1.98
N VAL A 36 -3.04 -3.11 3.02
CA VAL A 36 -3.68 -3.88 4.09
C VAL A 36 -5.06 -3.29 4.34
N GLN A 37 -6.06 -4.15 4.51
CA GLN A 37 -7.45 -3.75 4.76
C GLN A 37 -8.09 -4.72 5.76
N GLU A 38 -8.78 -4.18 6.76
CA GLU A 38 -9.59 -5.01 7.65
C GLU A 38 -10.76 -5.66 6.92
N GLY A 39 -11.24 -6.80 7.42
CA GLY A 39 -12.27 -7.62 6.80
C GLY A 39 -11.88 -8.27 5.46
N VAL A 40 -10.68 -7.97 4.92
CA VAL A 40 -10.22 -8.44 3.61
C VAL A 40 -8.85 -9.13 3.69
N THR A 41 -7.85 -8.50 4.31
CA THR A 41 -6.50 -9.06 4.37
C THR A 41 -6.47 -10.34 5.19
N LEU A 42 -5.79 -11.36 4.67
CA LEU A 42 -5.56 -12.64 5.35
C LEU A 42 -4.14 -12.70 5.90
N ILE A 43 -4.01 -13.02 7.18
CA ILE A 43 -2.74 -13.30 7.85
C ILE A 43 -2.75 -14.79 8.21
N ASN A 44 -1.90 -15.57 7.55
CA ASN A 44 -1.86 -17.03 7.67
C ASN A 44 -3.25 -17.70 7.50
N GLY A 45 -4.07 -17.15 6.60
CA GLY A 45 -5.41 -17.66 6.32
C GLY A 45 -6.52 -17.18 7.29
N VAL A 46 -6.19 -16.34 8.27
CA VAL A 46 -7.16 -15.73 9.19
C VAL A 46 -7.37 -14.27 8.80
N THR A 47 -8.63 -13.83 8.72
CA THR A 47 -8.96 -12.46 8.36
C THR A 47 -8.49 -11.48 9.43
N LEU A 48 -7.88 -10.38 9.01
CA LEU A 48 -7.63 -9.22 9.85
C LEU A 48 -8.97 -8.54 10.15
N ALA A 49 -9.41 -8.55 11.40
CA ALA A 49 -10.71 -8.01 11.80
C ALA A 49 -10.65 -6.51 12.07
N THR A 50 -9.56 -6.01 12.67
CA THR A 50 -9.36 -4.58 12.91
C THR A 50 -7.90 -4.19 12.75
N ILE A 51 -7.68 -2.94 12.34
CA ILE A 51 -6.36 -2.28 12.40
C ILE A 51 -6.40 -1.25 13.54
N SER A 52 -5.37 -1.25 14.39
CA SER A 52 -5.22 -0.22 15.42
C SER A 52 -5.10 1.15 14.76
N THR A 53 -5.86 2.17 15.20
CA THR A 53 -5.81 3.52 14.62
C THR A 53 -5.18 4.57 15.54
N VAL A 54 -4.58 4.11 16.64
CA VAL A 54 -3.88 4.96 17.61
C VAL A 54 -2.57 5.52 17.04
N GLN A 55 -1.88 6.34 17.85
CA GLN A 55 -0.57 6.87 17.47
C GLN A 55 0.48 5.76 17.39
N ASP A 56 1.43 5.89 16.45
CA ASP A 56 2.57 4.98 16.25
C ASP A 56 2.18 3.50 15.95
N ASN A 57 0.99 3.30 15.38
CA ASN A 57 0.41 1.99 15.04
C ASN A 57 1.05 1.28 13.83
N ILE A 58 1.97 1.94 13.13
CA ILE A 58 2.71 1.39 11.99
C ILE A 58 4.21 1.71 12.10
N SER A 59 5.04 0.84 11.55
CA SER A 59 6.48 1.07 11.35
C SER A 59 6.93 0.44 10.04
N ILE A 60 7.83 1.11 9.33
CA ILE A 60 8.36 0.69 8.02
C ILE A 60 9.88 0.54 8.10
N SER A 61 10.44 -0.45 7.42
CA SER A 61 11.89 -0.53 7.22
C SER A 61 12.38 0.62 6.33
N ASP A 62 13.64 1.04 6.51
CA ASP A 62 14.24 2.15 5.75
C ASP A 62 14.07 1.98 4.23
N ASN A 63 14.19 0.75 3.73
CA ASN A 63 14.04 0.42 2.30
C ASN A 63 12.59 0.18 1.85
N GLY A 64 11.59 0.39 2.71
CA GLY A 64 10.18 0.25 2.37
C GLY A 64 9.66 -1.18 2.22
N GLN A 65 10.51 -2.22 2.33
CA GLN A 65 10.12 -3.60 2.03
C GLN A 65 9.30 -4.29 3.12
N TRP A 66 9.35 -3.78 4.36
CA TRP A 66 8.74 -4.40 5.52
C TRP A 66 7.89 -3.41 6.29
N LEU A 67 6.61 -3.70 6.42
CA LEU A 67 5.66 -2.94 7.23
C LEU A 67 5.23 -3.79 8.43
N THR A 68 5.35 -3.24 9.63
CA THR A 68 4.70 -3.79 10.83
C THR A 68 3.54 -2.92 11.26
N PHE A 69 2.44 -3.53 11.70
CA PHE A 69 1.26 -2.83 12.22
C PHE A 69 0.55 -3.64 13.31
N GLU A 70 -0.22 -2.95 14.15
CA GLU A 70 -1.05 -3.57 15.18
C GLU A 70 -2.48 -3.85 14.69
N GLY A 71 -3.04 -4.98 15.09
CA GLY A 71 -4.43 -5.31 14.80
C GLY A 71 -4.95 -6.54 15.54
N VAL A 72 -6.20 -6.89 15.26
CA VAL A 72 -6.84 -8.09 15.81
C VAL A 72 -7.30 -8.98 14.66
N LEU A 73 -7.00 -10.28 14.72
CA LEU A 73 -7.51 -11.26 13.77
C LEU A 73 -8.92 -11.72 14.14
N SER A 74 -9.67 -12.24 13.18
CA SER A 74 -11.05 -12.72 13.37
C SER A 74 -11.20 -13.89 14.35
N ASN A 75 -10.09 -14.53 14.74
CA ASN A 75 -10.05 -15.55 15.79
C ASN A 75 -9.73 -14.98 17.18
N GLY A 76 -9.63 -13.66 17.32
CA GLY A 76 -9.33 -12.95 18.56
C GLY A 76 -7.85 -12.80 18.89
N LEU A 77 -6.92 -13.21 18.01
CA LEU A 77 -5.50 -12.97 18.21
C LEU A 77 -5.19 -11.49 18.00
N ASP A 78 -4.73 -10.83 19.06
CA ASP A 78 -4.32 -9.43 19.11
C ASP A 78 -2.79 -9.33 19.12
N GLY A 79 -2.21 -8.50 18.26
CA GLY A 79 -0.77 -8.30 18.22
C GLY A 79 -0.27 -7.47 17.05
N ALA A 80 1.05 -7.50 16.87
CA ALA A 80 1.74 -6.89 15.74
C ALA A 80 1.99 -7.90 14.63
N PHE A 81 1.76 -7.48 13.39
CA PHE A 81 1.92 -8.30 12.20
C PHE A 81 2.92 -7.67 11.25
N LEU A 82 3.69 -8.51 10.56
CA LEU A 82 4.66 -8.11 9.54
C LEU A 82 4.11 -8.47 8.16
N VAL A 83 4.14 -7.52 7.22
CA VAL A 83 3.83 -7.77 5.81
C VAL A 83 4.98 -7.31 4.93
N SER A 84 5.23 -8.07 3.86
CA SER A 84 6.11 -7.63 2.78
C SER A 84 5.37 -6.62 1.91
N VAL A 85 5.98 -5.46 1.69
CA VAL A 85 5.45 -4.45 0.78
C VAL A 85 5.92 -4.81 -0.64
N PRO A 86 5.01 -4.95 -1.62
CA PRO A 86 5.42 -5.11 -3.00
C PRO A 86 6.17 -3.86 -3.47
N GLU A 87 7.26 -4.04 -4.19
CA GLU A 87 7.95 -2.92 -4.86
C GLU A 87 6.90 -2.10 -5.63
N PRO A 88 6.92 -0.76 -5.54
CA PRO A 88 5.98 0.05 -6.29
C PRO A 88 6.09 -0.38 -7.74
N ALA A 89 4.97 -0.82 -8.33
CA ALA A 89 4.92 -1.09 -9.75
C ALA A 89 5.55 0.12 -10.43
N SER A 90 6.58 -0.08 -11.26
CA SER A 90 7.32 1.00 -11.93
C SER A 90 6.45 1.67 -13.01
N ALA A 91 5.25 2.09 -12.63
CA ALA A 91 4.22 2.72 -13.41
C ALA A 91 4.61 4.18 -13.59
N GLY A 92 5.55 4.46 -14.49
CA GLY A 92 5.86 5.86 -14.81
C GLY A 92 6.97 6.12 -15.81
N LEU A 93 7.91 5.20 -16.05
CA LEU A 93 9.00 5.43 -17.02
C LEU A 93 8.76 4.76 -18.38
N LEU A 94 7.54 4.88 -18.91
CA LEU A 94 7.26 4.64 -20.33
C LEU A 94 6.83 5.93 -21.06
N LEU A 95 7.38 7.09 -20.64
CA LEU A 95 7.31 8.33 -21.42
C LEU A 95 8.60 8.53 -22.20
N GLY A 96 8.74 7.79 -23.30
CA GLY A 96 9.79 8.06 -24.28
C GLY A 96 10.12 6.86 -25.15
N LEU A 97 9.37 6.67 -26.24
CA LEU A 97 9.85 6.18 -27.56
C LEU A 97 8.65 5.85 -28.45
N ALA A 98 7.96 6.88 -28.94
CA ALA A 98 7.09 6.76 -30.11
C ALA A 98 7.57 7.73 -31.20
N MET A 99 8.54 7.24 -31.98
CA MET A 99 8.68 7.40 -33.43
C MET A 99 8.29 8.75 -34.05
N VAL A 100 9.29 9.56 -34.39
CA VAL A 100 9.15 10.54 -35.48
C VAL A 100 9.04 9.75 -36.80
N PRO A 101 7.96 9.83 -37.58
CA PRO A 101 7.95 9.20 -38.89
C PRO A 101 8.92 9.95 -39.80
N ALA A 102 9.92 9.26 -40.33
CA ALA A 102 10.80 9.80 -41.35
C ALA A 102 9.97 10.15 -42.61
N MET A 103 9.75 11.44 -42.83
CA MET A 103 9.09 11.98 -44.00
C MET A 103 9.89 11.61 -45.25
N ARG A 104 9.40 10.64 -46.03
CA ARG A 104 10.05 10.22 -47.28
C ARG A 104 9.75 11.27 -48.36
N ARG A 105 10.67 12.22 -48.54
CA ARG A 105 10.65 13.20 -49.63
C ARG A 105 10.74 12.45 -50.97
N ARG A 106 9.62 12.27 -51.68
CA ARG A 106 9.65 11.84 -53.08
C ARG A 106 10.19 12.99 -53.92
N SER A 107 11.39 12.83 -54.45
CA SER A 107 11.92 13.64 -55.53
C SER A 107 11.62 12.95 -56.87
N ARG A 108 10.89 13.70 -57.71
CA ARG A 108 10.60 13.55 -59.15
C ARG A 108 9.74 12.35 -59.57
#